data_AF-A0A3C0S6H4-F1
#
_entry.id   AF-A0A3C0S6H4-F1
#
_cell.length_a   1.000
_cell.length_b   1.000
_cell.length_c   1.000
_cell.angle_alpha   90.00
_cell.angle_beta   90.00
_cell.angle_gamma   90.00
#
_symmetry.space_group_name_H-M   'P 1'
#
loop_
_entity.id
_entity.type
_entity.pdbx_description
1 polymer ?
#
loop_
_entity_poly.entity_id
_entity_poly.type
_entity_poly.pdbx_seq_one_letter_code
_entity_poly.pdbx_strand_id
1 'polypeptide(L)'
;MVGDATPNGWNIENPNAMKKDPTNAFQFKFNEVLNAGDFKIPVATGNWGTDFFMPLANHPKLSETGVQLVPGGNPDYKWNIATAGAYKILLNISATPFITIKPFTPYKQIWLVGDAVPSGWTIDNPTPMVPTAGNPYEFTYTGSLKVGEFKIPTATGSWDGDFFMPPTNGEGTTGKDAIIIAEGKIDNKWKITEAGTYKITFNQLYETISIVKN
;
A
#
# COMPACT_ATOMS: atom_id res chain seq x y z
N MET A 1 2.37 -13.42 -7.50
CA MET A 1 3.68 -13.10 -8.10
C MET A 1 4.68 -14.18 -7.75
N VAL A 2 5.56 -14.52 -8.70
CA VAL A 2 6.68 -15.45 -8.52
C VAL A 2 7.94 -14.84 -9.11
N GLY A 3 9.10 -15.20 -8.57
CA GLY A 3 10.38 -14.70 -9.07
C GLY A 3 11.44 -14.54 -7.99
N ASP A 4 12.71 -14.48 -8.39
CA ASP A 4 13.86 -14.24 -7.50
C ASP A 4 13.71 -12.95 -6.68
N ALA A 5 13.07 -11.93 -7.25
CA ALA A 5 12.80 -10.67 -6.56
C ALA A 5 11.76 -10.79 -5.44
N THR A 6 10.93 -11.82 -5.45
CA THR A 6 9.75 -11.93 -4.57
C THR A 6 10.02 -12.79 -3.34
N PRO A 7 9.37 -12.54 -2.18
CA PRO A 7 9.65 -13.28 -0.94
C PRO A 7 9.55 -14.80 -1.07
N ASN A 8 8.52 -15.31 -1.75
CA ASN A 8 8.35 -16.75 -1.97
C ASN A 8 9.15 -17.32 -3.15
N GLY A 9 9.96 -16.52 -3.85
CA GLY A 9 10.77 -16.99 -4.97
C GLY A 9 9.95 -17.52 -6.17
N TRP A 10 10.54 -18.43 -6.93
CA TRP A 10 9.88 -19.18 -8.02
C TRP A 10 8.99 -20.33 -7.51
N ASN A 11 8.10 -20.05 -6.55
CA ASN A 11 7.17 -21.04 -5.99
C ASN A 11 5.77 -20.88 -6.58
N ILE A 12 5.41 -21.70 -7.58
CA ILE A 12 4.08 -21.66 -8.20
C ILE A 12 3.00 -22.30 -7.33
N GLU A 13 3.35 -23.21 -6.42
CA GLU A 13 2.40 -23.82 -5.49
C GLU A 13 1.88 -22.80 -4.47
N ASN A 14 2.74 -21.85 -4.09
CA ASN A 14 2.41 -20.78 -3.16
C ASN A 14 3.00 -19.42 -3.61
N PRO A 15 2.48 -18.83 -4.70
CA PRO A 15 2.96 -17.55 -5.19
C PRO A 15 2.56 -16.44 -4.21
N ASN A 16 3.32 -15.34 -4.19
CA ASN A 16 2.99 -14.19 -3.35
C ASN A 16 1.67 -13.57 -3.84
N ALA A 17 0.65 -13.54 -2.99
CA ALA A 17 -0.65 -12.99 -3.37
C ALA A 17 -0.58 -11.46 -3.54
N MET A 18 -1.15 -10.93 -4.62
CA MET A 18 -1.41 -9.49 -4.72
C MET A 18 -2.72 -9.19 -3.99
N LYS A 19 -2.75 -8.07 -3.26
CA LYS A 19 -3.93 -7.59 -2.54
C LYS A 19 -4.82 -6.81 -3.52
N LYS A 20 -6.09 -7.18 -3.62
CA LYS A 20 -7.06 -6.40 -4.41
C LYS A 20 -7.18 -4.99 -3.84
N ASP A 21 -7.19 -3.98 -4.71
CA ASP A 21 -7.39 -2.60 -4.28
C ASP A 21 -8.82 -2.42 -3.74
N PRO A 22 -8.99 -1.85 -2.53
CA PRO A 22 -10.31 -1.73 -1.91
C PRO A 22 -11.22 -0.70 -2.60
N THR A 23 -10.66 0.17 -3.44
CA THR A 23 -11.39 1.22 -4.17
C THR A 23 -11.57 0.91 -5.65
N ASN A 24 -10.87 -0.09 -6.19
CA ASN A 24 -10.97 -0.46 -7.59
C ASN A 24 -10.90 -1.98 -7.83
N ALA A 25 -12.01 -2.53 -8.34
CA ALA A 25 -12.16 -3.97 -8.50
C ALA A 25 -11.22 -4.64 -9.53
N PHE A 26 -10.61 -3.85 -10.42
CA PHE A 26 -9.68 -4.32 -11.45
C PHE A 26 -8.21 -4.06 -11.09
N GLN A 27 -7.94 -3.52 -9.90
CA GLN A 27 -6.59 -3.21 -9.48
C GLN A 27 -6.12 -4.12 -8.35
N PHE A 28 -4.85 -4.47 -8.41
CA PHE A 28 -4.18 -5.34 -7.45
C PHE A 28 -2.83 -4.74 -7.09
N LYS A 29 -2.56 -4.64 -5.79
CA LYS A 29 -1.34 -4.09 -5.21
C LYS A 29 -0.43 -5.20 -4.71
N PHE A 30 0.87 -5.02 -4.91
CA PHE A 30 1.91 -5.77 -4.23
C PHE A 30 2.95 -4.78 -3.72
N ASN A 31 2.78 -4.38 -2.46
CA ASN A 31 3.70 -3.48 -1.79
C ASN A 31 4.59 -4.33 -0.89
N GLU A 32 5.88 -4.36 -1.17
CA GLU A 32 6.79 -5.31 -0.52
C GLU A 32 8.24 -4.85 -0.61
N VAL A 33 9.09 -5.38 0.28
CA VAL A 33 10.55 -5.34 0.15
C VAL A 33 10.98 -6.45 -0.81
N LEU A 34 11.41 -6.06 -2.01
CA LEU A 34 11.86 -6.96 -3.06
C LEU A 34 13.37 -7.15 -3.03
N ASN A 35 13.82 -8.35 -3.40
CA ASN A 35 15.22 -8.64 -3.72
C ASN A 35 15.56 -8.17 -5.14
N ALA A 36 16.85 -8.11 -5.45
CA ALA A 36 17.27 -8.01 -6.84
C ALA A 36 16.97 -9.33 -7.58
N GLY A 37 16.43 -9.26 -8.79
CA GLY A 37 16.10 -10.44 -9.59
C GLY A 37 14.82 -10.28 -10.41
N ASP A 38 14.41 -11.37 -11.05
CA ASP A 38 13.27 -11.38 -11.94
C ASP A 38 11.95 -11.65 -11.22
N PHE A 39 10.83 -11.22 -11.83
CA PHE A 39 9.49 -11.69 -11.45
C PHE A 39 8.47 -11.64 -12.60
N LYS A 40 7.40 -12.41 -12.44
CA LYS A 40 6.17 -12.39 -13.25
C LYS A 40 4.94 -12.75 -12.41
N ILE A 41 3.75 -12.59 -12.98
CA ILE A 41 2.49 -12.64 -12.21
C ILE A 41 1.58 -13.73 -12.78
N PRO A 42 1.54 -14.94 -12.18
CA PRO A 42 0.59 -15.98 -12.59
C PRO A 42 -0.84 -15.62 -12.18
N VAL A 43 -1.83 -16.10 -12.94
CA VAL A 43 -3.26 -15.96 -12.57
C VAL A 43 -3.80 -17.13 -11.74
N ALA A 44 -3.05 -18.23 -11.62
CA ALA A 44 -3.41 -19.38 -10.78
C ALA A 44 -2.19 -19.96 -10.04
N THR A 45 -2.45 -20.80 -9.04
CA THR A 45 -1.42 -21.53 -8.27
C THR A 45 -1.28 -22.97 -8.78
N GLY A 46 -0.15 -23.61 -8.48
CA GLY A 46 0.12 -25.03 -8.70
C GLY A 46 0.29 -25.47 -10.15
N ASN A 47 0.31 -24.55 -11.11
CA ASN A 47 0.40 -24.88 -12.54
C ASN A 47 1.20 -23.83 -13.32
N TRP A 48 2.35 -24.22 -13.87
CA TRP A 48 3.17 -23.35 -14.73
C TRP A 48 2.58 -23.11 -16.13
N GLY A 49 1.61 -23.92 -16.57
CA GLY A 49 0.84 -23.71 -17.79
C GLY A 49 -0.36 -22.78 -17.63
N THR A 50 -0.47 -22.07 -16.50
CA THR A 50 -1.48 -21.02 -16.30
C THR A 50 -1.19 -19.80 -17.18
N ASP A 51 -2.13 -18.86 -17.23
CA ASP A 51 -1.91 -17.57 -17.87
C ASP A 51 -1.12 -16.66 -16.93
N PHE A 52 -0.40 -15.69 -17.50
CA PHE A 52 0.40 -14.76 -16.72
C PHE A 52 0.18 -13.33 -17.19
N PHE A 53 0.15 -12.39 -16.25
CA PHE A 53 0.44 -11.00 -16.60
C PHE A 53 1.96 -10.83 -16.70
N MET A 54 2.40 -10.35 -17.86
CA MET A 54 3.81 -10.18 -18.23
C MET A 54 4.02 -8.84 -18.96
N PRO A 55 5.26 -8.33 -19.01
CA PRO A 55 5.57 -7.15 -19.82
C PRO A 55 5.50 -7.42 -21.33
N LEU A 56 5.56 -6.36 -22.14
CA LEU A 56 5.52 -6.45 -23.61
C LEU A 56 6.85 -6.91 -24.24
N ALA A 57 7.95 -6.78 -23.51
CA ALA A 57 9.28 -7.27 -23.86
C ALA A 57 9.95 -7.83 -22.59
N ASN A 58 11.01 -8.63 -22.74
CA ASN A 58 11.75 -9.10 -21.57
C ASN A 58 12.55 -7.95 -20.94
N HIS A 59 12.49 -7.81 -19.61
CA HIS A 59 13.19 -6.80 -18.83
C HIS A 59 13.02 -5.36 -19.34
N PRO A 60 11.77 -4.87 -19.50
CA PRO A 60 11.56 -3.48 -19.89
C PRO A 60 12.03 -2.55 -18.77
N LYS A 61 12.18 -1.26 -19.05
CA LYS A 61 12.41 -0.28 -17.98
C LYS A 61 11.21 -0.30 -17.03
N LEU A 62 11.44 -0.22 -15.72
CA LEU A 62 10.34 -0.20 -14.72
C LEU A 62 9.39 1.00 -14.86
N SER A 63 9.79 2.04 -15.59
CA SER A 63 8.94 3.19 -15.96
C SER A 63 7.92 2.87 -17.06
N GLU A 64 8.12 1.78 -17.82
CA GLU A 64 7.17 1.34 -18.82
C GLU A 64 5.99 0.64 -18.15
N THR A 65 4.79 0.98 -18.60
CA THR A 65 3.54 0.51 -17.96
C THR A 65 2.83 -0.58 -18.74
N GLY A 66 3.37 -0.96 -19.90
CA GLY A 66 2.78 -1.98 -20.77
C GLY A 66 2.76 -3.34 -20.08
N VAL A 67 1.58 -3.96 -20.07
CA VAL A 67 1.36 -5.31 -19.55
C VAL A 67 0.38 -6.04 -20.46
N GLN A 68 0.56 -7.34 -20.58
CA GLN A 68 -0.32 -8.22 -21.36
C GLN A 68 -0.64 -9.47 -20.56
N LEU A 69 -1.83 -10.01 -20.78
CA LEU A 69 -2.15 -11.38 -20.38
C LEU A 69 -1.56 -12.32 -21.44
N VAL A 70 -0.71 -13.23 -21.02
CA VAL A 70 -0.03 -14.22 -21.86
C VAL A 70 -0.59 -15.60 -21.56
N PRO A 71 -1.44 -16.15 -22.45
CA PRO A 71 -1.99 -17.48 -22.27
C PRO A 71 -0.92 -18.56 -22.25
N GLY A 72 -0.96 -19.45 -21.25
CA GLY A 72 0.00 -20.56 -21.12
C GLY A 72 1.47 -20.18 -20.90
N GLY A 73 1.77 -18.89 -20.68
CA GLY A 73 3.09 -18.42 -20.26
C GLY A 73 4.15 -18.28 -21.36
N ASN A 74 3.77 -18.27 -22.64
CA ASN A 74 4.69 -18.06 -23.77
C ASN A 74 4.24 -16.84 -24.62
N PRO A 75 5.07 -15.80 -24.82
CA PRO A 75 6.48 -15.66 -24.39
C PRO A 75 6.65 -15.54 -22.87
N ASP A 76 7.82 -15.96 -22.36
CA ASP A 76 8.15 -15.95 -20.92
C ASP A 76 8.91 -14.68 -20.49
N TYR A 77 8.29 -13.53 -20.71
CA TYR A 77 8.87 -12.23 -20.36
C TYR A 77 8.72 -11.90 -18.87
N LYS A 78 9.74 -11.23 -18.33
CA LYS A 78 9.86 -10.92 -16.90
C LYS A 78 10.16 -9.45 -16.70
N TRP A 79 9.73 -8.91 -15.56
CA TRP A 79 10.32 -7.69 -15.02
C TRP A 79 11.57 -8.05 -14.22
N ASN A 80 12.53 -7.14 -14.15
CA ASN A 80 13.73 -7.29 -13.34
C ASN A 80 13.83 -6.14 -12.33
N ILE A 81 14.00 -6.47 -11.05
CA ILE A 81 14.38 -5.55 -10.00
C ILE A 81 15.90 -5.51 -9.94
N ALA A 82 16.50 -4.41 -10.36
CA ALA A 82 17.97 -4.28 -10.38
C ALA A 82 18.56 -4.04 -8.97
N THR A 83 17.80 -3.42 -8.07
CA THR A 83 18.26 -3.05 -6.74
C THR A 83 17.22 -3.46 -5.71
N ALA A 84 17.63 -4.24 -4.72
CA ALA A 84 16.75 -4.64 -3.62
C ALA A 84 16.26 -3.42 -2.84
N GLY A 85 15.02 -3.45 -2.37
CA GLY A 85 14.41 -2.34 -1.64
C GLY A 85 12.89 -2.45 -1.58
N ALA A 86 12.25 -1.47 -0.94
CA ALA A 86 10.79 -1.40 -0.93
C ALA A 86 10.26 -0.92 -2.28
N TYR A 87 9.24 -1.60 -2.80
CA TYR A 87 8.52 -1.24 -4.01
C TYR A 87 7.02 -1.27 -3.77
N LYS A 88 6.31 -0.40 -4.48
CA LYS A 88 4.85 -0.48 -4.65
C LYS A 88 4.57 -0.87 -6.10
N ILE A 89 3.92 -2.02 -6.27
CA ILE A 89 3.47 -2.52 -7.57
C ILE A 89 1.95 -2.43 -7.63
N LEU A 90 1.43 -1.79 -8.67
CA LEU A 90 0.00 -1.74 -8.96
C LEU A 90 -0.24 -2.33 -10.35
N LEU A 91 -0.97 -3.44 -10.42
CA LEU A 91 -1.43 -4.06 -11.65
C LEU A 91 -2.91 -3.69 -11.86
N ASN A 92 -3.25 -3.17 -13.04
CA ASN A 92 -4.60 -2.96 -13.51
C ASN A 92 -4.91 -3.95 -14.63
N ILE A 93 -5.99 -4.70 -14.48
CA ILE A 93 -6.45 -5.74 -15.43
C ILE A 93 -7.74 -5.35 -16.16
N SER A 94 -8.10 -4.07 -16.18
CA SER A 94 -9.25 -3.56 -16.94
C SER A 94 -9.04 -3.70 -18.46
N ALA A 95 -10.00 -3.23 -19.26
CA ALA A 95 -9.89 -3.18 -20.72
C ALA A 95 -8.67 -2.36 -21.23
N THR A 96 -8.10 -1.50 -20.38
CA THR A 96 -6.87 -0.73 -20.65
C THR A 96 -5.81 -1.10 -19.61
N PRO A 97 -5.22 -2.31 -19.73
CA PRO A 97 -4.36 -2.84 -18.68
C PRO A 97 -3.07 -2.05 -18.59
N PHE A 98 -2.58 -1.89 -17.37
CA PHE A 98 -1.28 -1.29 -17.11
C PHE A 98 -0.66 -1.87 -15.84
N ILE A 99 0.65 -1.71 -15.70
CA ILE A 99 1.35 -1.94 -14.45
C ILE A 99 2.16 -0.70 -14.07
N THR A 100 2.29 -0.42 -12.78
CA THR A 100 3.29 0.52 -12.28
C THR A 100 4.15 -0.19 -11.26
N ILE A 101 5.47 0.00 -11.35
CA ILE A 101 6.45 -0.57 -10.44
C ILE A 101 7.33 0.58 -9.97
N LYS A 102 7.13 1.02 -8.73
CA LYS A 102 7.81 2.21 -8.20
C LYS A 102 8.60 1.87 -6.95
N PRO A 103 9.88 2.26 -6.84
CA PRO A 103 10.58 2.20 -5.56
C PRO A 103 9.84 3.09 -4.55
N PHE A 104 9.78 2.65 -3.31
CA PHE A 104 9.14 3.36 -2.22
C PHE A 104 10.18 3.78 -1.20
N THR A 105 10.25 5.10 -0.95
CA THR A 105 11.05 5.64 0.14
C THR A 105 10.12 5.90 1.33
N PRO A 106 10.35 5.26 2.49
CA PRO A 106 9.49 5.46 3.65
C PRO A 106 9.58 6.90 4.17
N TYR A 107 8.43 7.47 4.52
CA TYR A 107 8.33 8.66 5.34
C TYR A 107 9.01 8.39 6.69
N LYS A 108 9.80 9.35 7.17
CA LYS A 108 10.47 9.26 8.48
C LYS A 108 9.59 9.74 9.63
N GLN A 109 8.56 10.52 9.31
CA GLN A 109 7.58 11.07 10.25
C GLN A 109 6.23 11.12 9.55
N ILE A 110 5.18 10.87 10.32
CA ILE A 110 3.77 11.06 9.94
C ILE A 110 2.99 11.52 11.17
N TRP A 111 1.81 12.06 10.97
CA TRP A 111 1.00 12.65 12.03
C TRP A 111 -0.47 12.23 11.93
N LEU A 112 -1.27 12.66 12.90
CA LEU A 112 -2.72 12.57 12.92
C LEU A 112 -3.31 13.99 12.96
N VAL A 113 -4.39 14.20 12.21
CA VAL A 113 -5.24 15.40 12.29
C VAL A 113 -6.70 14.98 12.33
N GLY A 114 -7.52 15.75 13.04
CA GLY A 114 -8.97 15.57 13.10
C GLY A 114 -9.57 15.74 14.50
N ASP A 115 -10.90 15.82 14.57
CA ASP A 115 -11.64 16.08 15.82
C ASP A 115 -11.37 15.05 16.93
N ALA A 116 -11.04 13.81 16.52
CA ALA A 116 -10.75 12.74 17.47
C ALA A 116 -9.40 12.89 18.18
N VAL A 117 -8.42 13.57 17.57
CA VAL A 117 -7.03 13.59 18.04
C VAL A 117 -6.69 14.88 18.79
N PRO A 118 -5.68 14.88 19.69
CA PRO A 118 -5.40 16.01 20.59
C PRO A 118 -5.20 17.36 19.89
N SER A 119 -4.53 17.35 18.73
CA SER A 119 -4.25 18.58 17.96
C SER A 119 -5.45 19.10 17.17
N GLY A 120 -6.54 18.34 17.02
CA GLY A 120 -7.64 18.73 16.15
C GLY A 120 -7.23 18.85 14.68
N TRP A 121 -7.91 19.73 13.94
CA TRP A 121 -7.66 20.06 12.52
C TRP A 121 -6.56 21.13 12.34
N THR A 122 -5.41 20.99 13.00
CA THR A 122 -4.23 21.87 12.77
C THR A 122 -3.16 21.14 11.95
N ILE A 123 -2.87 21.65 10.75
CA ILE A 123 -1.84 21.06 9.86
C ILE A 123 -0.44 21.60 10.15
N ASP A 124 -0.34 22.76 10.78
CA ASP A 124 0.93 23.38 11.14
C ASP A 124 1.61 22.67 12.32
N ASN A 125 0.81 22.14 13.25
CA ASN A 125 1.31 21.40 14.42
C ASN A 125 0.45 20.16 14.75
N PRO A 126 0.37 19.17 13.84
CA PRO A 126 -0.49 18.00 14.00
C PRO A 126 0.07 17.01 15.04
N THR A 127 -0.76 16.06 15.50
CA THR A 127 -0.38 15.09 16.54
C THR A 127 0.61 14.08 15.95
N PRO A 128 1.88 14.02 16.40
CA PRO A 128 2.86 13.11 15.81
C PRO A 128 2.58 11.65 16.15
N MET A 129 2.85 10.75 15.20
CA MET A 129 2.98 9.33 15.47
C MET A 129 4.45 8.99 15.73
N VAL A 130 4.70 7.93 16.50
CA VAL A 130 6.03 7.46 16.90
C VAL A 130 6.47 6.31 15.99
N PRO A 131 7.62 6.40 15.30
CA PRO A 131 8.11 5.28 14.49
C PRO A 131 8.42 4.07 15.36
N THR A 132 8.06 2.87 14.89
CA THR A 132 8.41 1.62 15.57
C THR A 132 9.91 1.36 15.40
N ALA A 133 10.62 1.15 16.53
CA ALA A 133 12.05 0.88 16.50
C ALA A 133 12.38 -0.37 15.66
N GLY A 134 13.31 -0.24 14.72
CA GLY A 134 13.72 -1.32 13.82
C GLY A 134 12.76 -1.60 12.65
N ASN A 135 11.60 -0.93 12.58
CA ASN A 135 10.67 -1.06 11.46
C ASN A 135 10.45 0.31 10.78
N PRO A 136 11.09 0.60 9.64
CA PRO A 136 10.98 1.90 8.98
C PRO A 136 9.61 2.15 8.35
N TYR A 137 8.75 1.14 8.29
CA TYR A 137 7.44 1.23 7.64
C TYR A 137 6.31 1.39 8.64
N GLU A 138 6.56 1.31 9.95
CA GLU A 138 5.51 1.30 10.95
C GLU A 138 5.60 2.46 11.92
N PHE A 139 4.44 3.03 12.25
CA PHE A 139 4.28 4.07 13.24
C PHE A 139 3.17 3.69 14.21
N THR A 140 3.28 4.18 15.44
CA THR A 140 2.30 3.97 16.50
C THR A 140 1.86 5.29 17.12
N TYR A 141 0.61 5.33 17.57
CA TYR A 141 0.12 6.36 18.46
C TYR A 141 -0.60 5.66 19.61
N THR A 142 -0.27 6.02 20.85
CA THR A 142 -1.01 5.58 22.04
C THR A 142 -1.44 6.82 22.80
N GLY A 143 -2.75 7.01 22.96
CA GLY A 143 -3.27 8.17 23.64
C GLY A 143 -4.79 8.23 23.64
N SER A 144 -5.32 9.26 24.29
CA SER A 144 -6.77 9.49 24.31
C SER A 144 -7.26 9.96 22.94
N LEU A 145 -8.38 9.37 22.50
CA LEU A 145 -9.17 9.83 21.36
C LEU A 145 -10.56 10.23 21.83
N LYS A 146 -11.09 11.30 21.23
CA LYS A 146 -12.48 11.74 21.40
C LYS A 146 -13.36 11.11 20.32
N VAL A 147 -14.68 11.17 20.52
CA VAL A 147 -15.63 10.95 19.43
C VAL A 147 -15.35 11.98 18.33
N GLY A 148 -15.17 11.52 17.10
CA GLY A 148 -14.80 12.39 15.99
C GLY A 148 -14.12 11.61 14.88
N GLU A 149 -13.44 12.35 14.01
CA GLU A 149 -12.79 11.81 12.83
C GLU A 149 -11.28 12.08 12.84
N PHE A 150 -10.51 11.30 12.08
CA PHE A 150 -9.11 11.62 11.83
C PHE A 150 -8.61 11.09 10.47
N LYS A 151 -7.50 11.66 10.00
CA LYS A 151 -6.70 11.18 8.87
C LYS A 151 -5.20 11.42 9.12
N ILE A 152 -4.35 10.86 8.27
CA ILE A 152 -2.89 10.82 8.49
C ILE A 152 -2.19 11.64 7.40
N PRO A 153 -1.77 12.90 7.66
CA PRO A 153 -0.90 13.64 6.75
C PRO A 153 0.52 13.04 6.69
N THR A 154 1.14 13.19 5.52
CA THR A 154 2.56 12.82 5.28
C THR A 154 3.53 13.99 5.45
N ALA A 155 3.02 15.21 5.63
CA ALA A 155 3.78 16.44 5.88
C ALA A 155 2.97 17.43 6.74
N THR A 156 3.64 18.43 7.33
CA THR A 156 3.00 19.52 8.08
C THR A 156 2.96 20.81 7.24
N GLY A 157 2.12 21.76 7.64
CA GLY A 157 2.05 23.11 7.07
C GLY A 157 1.32 23.25 5.74
N SER A 158 0.83 22.16 5.15
CA SER A 158 0.04 22.21 3.91
C SER A 158 -1.02 21.12 3.83
N TRP A 159 -2.20 21.49 3.34
CA TRP A 159 -3.30 20.58 3.05
C TRP A 159 -3.23 19.99 1.62
N ASP A 160 -2.33 20.48 0.78
CA ASP A 160 -2.14 20.03 -0.60
C ASP A 160 -1.16 18.84 -0.71
N GLY A 161 -0.75 18.28 0.42
CA GLY A 161 0.13 17.12 0.49
C GLY A 161 -0.58 15.78 0.31
N ASP A 162 0.20 14.70 0.41
CA ASP A 162 -0.33 13.34 0.43
C ASP A 162 -0.88 13.00 1.82
N PHE A 163 -1.94 12.21 1.84
CA PHE A 163 -2.55 11.72 3.07
C PHE A 163 -2.80 10.21 2.97
N PHE A 164 -2.64 9.52 4.10
CA PHE A 164 -3.22 8.20 4.26
C PHE A 164 -4.63 8.31 4.86
N MET A 165 -5.55 7.58 4.25
CA MET A 165 -6.99 7.63 4.54
C MET A 165 -7.61 6.22 4.44
N PRO A 166 -8.81 5.99 5.00
CA PRO A 166 -9.53 4.75 4.74
C PRO A 166 -10.07 4.70 3.31
N PRO A 167 -10.27 3.50 2.74
CA PRO A 167 -10.95 3.31 1.45
C PRO A 167 -12.35 3.91 1.41
N THR A 168 -13.07 3.89 2.54
CA THR A 168 -14.42 4.44 2.66
C THR A 168 -14.46 5.51 3.74
N ASN A 169 -15.14 6.63 3.47
CA ASN A 169 -15.31 7.66 4.50
C ASN A 169 -16.13 7.14 5.69
N GLY A 170 -15.71 7.50 6.90
CA GLY A 170 -16.40 7.12 8.14
C GLY A 170 -16.10 5.69 8.60
N GLU A 171 -15.08 5.04 8.03
CA GLU A 171 -14.65 3.70 8.45
C GLU A 171 -14.24 3.71 9.92
N GLY A 172 -14.79 2.76 10.68
CA GLY A 172 -14.55 2.64 12.11
C GLY A 172 -13.20 1.98 12.43
N THR A 173 -13.13 1.35 13.59
CA THR A 173 -11.89 0.76 14.12
C THR A 173 -11.60 -0.66 13.61
N THR A 174 -12.56 -1.29 12.93
CA THR A 174 -12.44 -2.66 12.40
C THR A 174 -11.76 -2.73 11.05
N GLY A 175 -11.79 -1.61 10.31
CA GLY A 175 -11.09 -1.42 9.05
C GLY A 175 -9.60 -1.64 9.18
N LYS A 176 -9.01 -2.35 8.21
CA LYS A 176 -7.57 -2.66 8.20
C LYS A 176 -6.81 -1.99 7.08
N ASP A 177 -7.52 -1.48 6.09
CA ASP A 177 -6.92 -0.91 4.90
C ASP A 177 -6.72 0.58 5.08
N ALA A 178 -5.59 1.05 4.57
CA ALA A 178 -5.37 2.44 4.28
C ALA A 178 -5.06 2.57 2.79
N ILE A 179 -5.23 3.78 2.27
CA ILE A 179 -4.83 4.15 0.92
C ILE A 179 -4.09 5.48 0.99
N ILE A 180 -3.05 5.63 0.18
CA ILE A 180 -2.43 6.94 -0.03
C ILE A 180 -3.21 7.70 -1.10
N ILE A 181 -3.63 8.91 -0.76
CA ILE A 181 -4.32 9.83 -1.66
C ILE A 181 -3.40 11.01 -1.91
N ALA A 182 -3.05 11.22 -3.18
CA ALA A 182 -2.26 12.37 -3.59
C ALA A 182 -3.09 13.66 -3.53
N GLU A 183 -2.48 14.73 -3.02
CA GLU A 183 -3.07 16.08 -2.94
C GLU A 183 -4.45 16.12 -2.23
N GLY A 184 -4.76 15.14 -1.37
CA GLY A 184 -6.03 15.09 -0.63
C GLY A 184 -7.30 15.12 -1.49
N LYS A 185 -7.24 14.78 -2.78
CA LYS A 185 -8.36 14.88 -3.73
C LYS A 185 -9.60 14.07 -3.34
N ILE A 186 -9.40 13.05 -2.51
CA ILE A 186 -10.42 12.32 -1.77
C ILE A 186 -10.18 12.63 -0.30
N ASP A 187 -11.22 12.93 0.48
CA ASP A 187 -11.11 13.34 1.89
C ASP A 187 -11.83 12.37 2.83
N ASN A 188 -11.52 11.08 2.70
CA ASN A 188 -12.03 10.05 3.58
C ASN A 188 -11.33 10.12 4.95
N LYS A 189 -12.09 9.83 6.01
CA LYS A 189 -11.59 9.88 7.39
C LYS A 189 -12.02 8.63 8.14
N TRP A 190 -11.16 8.19 9.06
CA TRP A 190 -11.56 7.19 10.05
C TRP A 190 -12.44 7.84 11.10
N LYS A 191 -13.38 7.08 11.67
CA LYS A 191 -14.33 7.57 12.66
C LYS A 191 -14.18 6.84 13.99
N ILE A 192 -13.98 7.60 15.06
CA ILE A 192 -14.04 7.14 16.44
C ILE A 192 -15.44 7.42 16.99
N THR A 193 -16.16 6.37 17.37
CA THR A 193 -17.55 6.47 17.85
C THR A 193 -17.67 6.49 19.37
N GLU A 194 -16.59 6.15 20.08
CA GLU A 194 -16.54 6.13 21.53
C GLU A 194 -15.23 6.76 22.01
N ALA A 195 -15.28 7.66 22.98
CA ALA A 195 -14.07 8.21 23.55
C ALA A 195 -13.33 7.13 24.37
N GLY A 196 -12.00 7.25 24.45
CA GLY A 196 -11.18 6.35 25.25
C GLY A 196 -9.71 6.44 24.91
N THR A 197 -8.91 5.55 25.51
CA THR A 197 -7.49 5.41 25.17
C THR A 197 -7.36 4.38 24.06
N TYR A 198 -6.64 4.73 23.00
CA TYR A 198 -6.45 3.86 21.84
C TYR A 198 -4.97 3.67 21.55
N LYS A 199 -4.65 2.52 20.95
CA LYS A 199 -3.42 2.28 20.20
C LYS A 199 -3.75 2.24 18.71
N ILE A 200 -3.19 3.15 17.94
CA ILE A 200 -3.16 3.10 16.48
C ILE A 200 -1.80 2.54 16.06
N THR A 201 -1.80 1.52 15.19
CA THR A 201 -0.59 0.99 14.54
C THR A 201 -0.79 1.10 13.04
N PHE A 202 0.10 1.82 12.35
CA PHE A 202 -0.03 2.13 10.94
C PHE A 202 1.23 1.70 10.18
N ASN A 203 1.06 0.99 9.06
CA ASN A 203 2.14 0.59 8.17
C ASN A 203 2.02 1.28 6.79
N GLN A 204 2.99 2.13 6.45
CA GLN A 204 2.99 2.94 5.23
C GLN A 204 3.34 2.17 3.94
N LEU A 205 4.08 1.05 4.08
CA LEU A 205 4.43 0.21 2.94
C LEU A 205 3.23 -0.66 2.57
N TYR A 206 2.73 -1.43 3.53
CA TYR A 206 1.58 -2.32 3.32
C TYR A 206 0.25 -1.59 3.24
N GLU A 207 0.22 -0.30 3.57
CA GLU A 207 -0.99 0.54 3.61
C GLU A 207 -2.06 -0.12 4.49
N THR A 208 -1.68 -0.44 5.73
CA THR A 208 -2.55 -1.08 6.71
C THR A 208 -2.60 -0.28 7.99
N ILE A 209 -3.74 -0.33 8.67
CA ILE A 209 -3.96 0.31 9.95
C ILE A 209 -4.65 -0.65 10.93
N SER A 210 -4.33 -0.51 12.21
CA SER A 210 -5.05 -1.14 13.31
C SER A 210 -5.37 -0.09 14.35
N ILE A 211 -6.63 -0.02 14.77
CA ILE A 211 -7.12 0.96 15.76
C ILE A 211 -7.76 0.16 16.89
N VAL A 212 -7.08 0.06 18.03
CA VAL A 212 -7.51 -0.78 19.16
C VAL A 212 -7.78 0.10 20.37
N LYS A 213 -8.95 -0.06 20.98
CA LYS A 213 -9.28 0.56 22.27
C LYS A 213 -8.63 -0.25 23.39
N ASN A 214 -7.93 0.43 24.29
CA ASN A 214 -7.31 -0.16 25.49
C ASN A 214 -8.29 -0.21 26.66
#